data_AF-A0A7X8E3D4-F1
#
_entry.id   AF-A0A7X8E3D4-F1
#
_cell.length_a   1.000
_cell.length_b   1.000
_cell.length_c   1.000
_cell.angle_alpha   90.00
_cell.angle_beta   90.00
_cell.angle_gamma   90.00
#
_symmetry.space_group_name_H-M   'P 1'
#
loop_
_entity.id
_entity.type
_entity.pdbx_description
1 polymer ?
#
loop_
_entity_poly.entity_id
_entity_poly.type
_entity_poly.pdbx_seq_one_letter_code
_entity_poly.pdbx_strand_id
1 'polypeptide(L)' 'MELEKKRRRENILLLIIFIAGIVLQFVGSSKTGYLGLGIQLVSLALIILVLYLYNRRYT' A
#
# COMPACT_ATOMS: atom_id res chain seq x y z
N MET A 1 18.89 6.31 18.42
CA MET A 1 17.72 7.05 18.94
C MET A 1 16.93 7.85 17.89
N GLU A 2 17.42 8.97 17.34
CA GLU A 2 16.63 9.80 16.37
C GLU A 2 16.28 9.04 15.07
N LEU A 3 17.25 8.32 14.50
CA LEU A 3 17.08 7.53 13.27
C LEU A 3 16.09 6.37 13.42
N GLU A 4 16.03 5.75 14.60
CA GLU A 4 15.09 4.64 14.87
C GLU A 4 13.66 5.15 14.98
N LYS A 5 13.45 6.30 15.64
CA LYS A 5 12.14 6.97 15.70
C LYS A 5 11.66 7.34 14.30
N LYS A 6 12.54 7.83 13.43
CA LYS A 6 12.21 8.15 12.03
C LYS A 6 11.78 6.90 11.26
N ARG A 7 12.57 5.82 11.30
CA ARG A 7 12.22 4.54 10.65
C ARG A 7 10.90 3.97 11.16
N ARG A 8 10.63 4.08 12.47
CA ARG A 8 9.38 3.61 13.07
C ARG A 8 8.17 4.36 12.52
N ARG A 9 8.26 5.69 12.37
CA ARG A 9 7.19 6.50 11.76
C ARG A 9 6.96 6.14 10.29
N GLU A 10 8.04 5.95 9.54
CA GLU A 10 7.96 5.60 8.13
C GLU A 10 7.37 4.19 7.92
N ASN A 11 7.68 3.23 8.80
CA ASN A 11 7.09 1.89 8.75
C ASN A 11 5.59 1.91 9.12
N ILE A 12 5.18 2.73 10.08
CA ILE A 12 3.76 2.94 10.41
C ILE A 12 3.02 3.53 9.20
N LEU A 13 3.61 4.52 8.52
CA LEU A 13 3.05 5.09 7.29
C LEU A 13 2.90 4.02 6.19
N LEU A 14 3.94 3.22 5.95
CA LEU A 14 3.88 2.12 4.97
C LEU A 14 2.78 1.09 5.32
N LEU A 15 2.62 0.76 6.61
CA LEU A 15 1.57 -0.12 7.07
C LEU A 15 0.17 0.45 6.81
N ILE A 16 -0.04 1.74 7.05
CA ILE A 16 -1.32 2.41 6.78
C ILE A 16 -1.64 2.37 5.27
N ILE A 17 -0.65 2.68 4.42
CA ILE A 17 -0.82 2.65 2.96
C ILE A 17 -1.11 1.22 2.49
N PHE A 18 -0.46 0.21 3.07
CA PHE A 18 -0.72 -1.19 2.77
C PHE A 18 -2.17 -1.59 3.09
N ILE A 19 -2.65 -1.26 4.29
CA ILE A 19 -4.03 -1.53 4.70
C ILE A 19 -5.01 -0.79 3.79
N ALA A 20 -4.74 0.46 3.45
CA ALA A 20 -5.56 1.23 2.51
C ALA A 20 -5.63 0.56 1.13
N GLY A 21 -4.51 0.06 0.61
CA GLY A 21 -4.45 -0.73 -0.62
C GLY A 21 -5.34 -1.98 -0.53
N ILE A 22 -5.24 -2.75 0.54
CA ILE A 22 -6.11 -3.93 0.76
C ILE A 22 -7.60 -3.53 0.77
N VAL A 23 -7.97 -2.45 1.47
CA VAL A 23 -9.36 -1.96 1.49
C VAL A 23 -9.82 -1.56 0.09
N LEU A 24 -9.00 -0.85 -0.67
CA LEU A 24 -9.30 -0.50 -2.06
C LEU A 24 -9.52 -1.74 -2.93
N GLN A 25 -8.85 -2.87 -2.66
CA GLN A 25 -9.07 -4.11 -3.40
C GLN A 25 -10.48 -4.67 -3.20
N PHE A 26 -10.96 -4.66 -1.96
CA PHE A 26 -12.33 -5.08 -1.64
C PHE A 26 -13.37 -4.09 -2.21
N VAL A 27 -13.09 -2.78 -2.14
CA VAL A 27 -13.97 -1.76 -2.74
C VAL A 27 -14.03 -1.92 -4.26
N GLY A 28 -12.90 -2.12 -4.92
CA GLY A 28 -12.84 -2.38 -6.36
C GLY A 28 -13.57 -3.66 -6.74
N SER A 29 -13.45 -4.72 -5.93
CA SER A 29 -14.18 -5.97 -6.15
C SER A 29 -15.69 -5.85 -5.97
N SER A 30 -16.16 -4.90 -5.17
CA SER A 30 -17.60 -4.63 -5.00
C SER A 30 -18.22 -3.87 -6.18
N LYS A 31 -17.38 -3.30 -7.07
CA LYS A 31 -17.79 -2.50 -8.22
C LYS A 31 -17.64 -3.33 -9.50
N THR A 32 -18.65 -3.33 -10.36
CA THR A 32 -18.60 -4.00 -11.67
C THR A 32 -18.15 -3.06 -12.78
N GLY A 33 -17.56 -3.63 -13.84
CA GLY A 33 -17.12 -2.89 -15.03
C GLY A 33 -15.73 -2.26 -14.91
N TYR A 34 -15.38 -1.41 -15.89
CA TYR A 34 -14.04 -0.83 -16.04
C TYR A 34 -13.57 -0.02 -14.83
N LEU A 35 -14.50 0.61 -14.09
CA LEU A 35 -14.17 1.35 -12.87
C LEU A 35 -13.70 0.41 -11.74
N GLY A 36 -14.35 -0.75 -11.56
CA GLY A 36 -13.90 -1.75 -10.59
C GLY A 36 -12.52 -2.30 -10.91
N LEU A 37 -12.28 -2.61 -12.18
CA LEU A 37 -10.96 -3.05 -12.67
C LEU A 37 -9.88 -1.99 -12.48
N GLY A 38 -10.19 -0.72 -12.78
CA GLY A 38 -9.26 0.39 -12.56
C GLY A 38 -8.89 0.55 -11.08
N ILE A 39 -9.89 0.47 -10.18
CA ILE A 39 -9.67 0.53 -8.73
C ILE A 39 -8.79 -0.64 -8.26
N GLN A 40 -9.02 -1.85 -8.77
CA GLN A 40 -8.20 -3.03 -8.44
C GLN A 40 -6.76 -2.91 -8.95
N LEU A 41 -6.54 -2.35 -10.14
CA LEU A 41 -5.19 -2.12 -10.67
C LEU A 41 -4.43 -1.06 -9.87
N VAL A 42 -5.10 0.05 -9.52
CA VAL A 42 -4.50 1.10 -8.68
C VAL A 42 -4.15 0.56 -7.30
N SER A 43 -5.07 -0.18 -6.69
CA SER A 43 -4.85 -0.89 -5.42
C SER A 43 -3.64 -1.81 -5.47
N LEU A 44 -3.56 -2.66 -6.51
CA LEU A 44 -2.45 -3.59 -6.70
C LEU A 44 -1.11 -2.85 -6.85
N ALA A 45 -1.08 -1.79 -7.68
CA ALA A 45 0.10 -0.95 -7.85
C ALA A 45 0.55 -0.31 -6.53
N LEU A 46 -0.40 0.15 -5.71
CA LEU A 46 -0.13 0.71 -4.38
C LEU A 46 0.52 -0.32 -3.44
N ILE A 47 -0.01 -1.55 -3.43
CA ILE A 47 0.53 -2.64 -2.61
C ILE A 47 1.95 -3.02 -3.06
N ILE A 48 2.18 -3.15 -4.36
CA ILE A 48 3.50 -3.45 -4.92
C ILE A 48 4.48 -2.32 -4.59
N LEU A 49 4.06 -1.06 -4.70
CA LEU A 49 4.90 0.09 -4.37
C LEU A 49 5.31 0.08 -2.88
N VAL A 50 4.37 -0.24 -1.98
CA VAL A 50 4.67 -0.36 -0.54
C VAL A 50 5.67 -1.47 -0.28
N LEU A 51 5.47 -2.65 -0.89
CA LEU A 51 6.39 -3.78 -0.76
C LEU A 51 7.78 -3.43 -1.30
N TYR A 52 7.86 -2.73 -2.43
CA TYR A 52 9.12 -2.27 -3.01
C TYR A 52 9.84 -1.28 -2.09
N LEU A 53 9.14 -0.26 -1.59
CA LEU A 53 9.71 0.75 -0.69
C LEU A 53 10.18 0.15 0.63
N TYR A 54 9.41 -0.81 1.15
CA TYR A 54 9.79 -1.56 2.33
C TYR A 54 11.05 -2.40 2.03
N ASN A 55 11.04 -3.22 0.98
CA ASN A 55 12.14 -4.14 0.68
C ASN A 55 13.45 -3.42 0.33
N ARG A 56 13.37 -2.29 -0.39
CA ARG A 56 14.53 -1.44 -0.71
C ARG A 56 15.22 -0.86 0.53
N ARG A 57 14.54 -0.77 1.68
CA ARG A 57 15.16 -0.33 2.94
C ARG A 57 15.95 -1.42 3.65
N TYR A 58 15.67 -2.69 3.35
CA TYR A 58 16.33 -3.83 3.98
C TYR A 58 17.46 -4.42 3.11
N THR A 59 17.54 -4.04 1.83
CA THR A 59 18.65 -4.34 0.91
C THR A 59 19.68 -3.22 0.96
#